data_AF-A0A521GHL1-F1
#
_entry.id   AF-A0A521GHL1-F1
#
_cell.length_a   1.000
_cell.length_b   1.000
_cell.length_c   1.000
_cell.angle_alpha   90.00
_cell.angle_beta   90.00
_cell.angle_gamma   90.00
#
_symmetry.space_group_name_H-M   'P 1'
#
loop_
_entity.id
_entity.type
_entity.pdbx_description
1 polymer ?
#
loop_
_entity_poly.entity_id
_entity_poly.type
_entity_poly.pdbx_seq_one_letter_code
_entity_poly.pdbx_strand_id
1 'polypeptide(L)'
;MDFRDLLVYQKAFTLAMDIFQLTKFFPREERYSLTDQIRRSSRAVCSAIGEGYRKRQYPAHFLLKLSDADAENSETQVWLDFAAACEYISSEQQTAFKTQSQEVGKTAYCLLPTAYCLLPLMPQLRELTAYLESLAPAAYQESYDNSGLLVGDLTAEITGVLVSLDATEAVVEEAIANGCNVVVAHHPIVFKGLKRFTGRTYVERTVIKAIKNDVALYAIHTNLDNVMGGVNFTIAEKLGLQNVRILAPKSQLLSKLVVFVPVESTQTLLNALYEAGGGQIGNYDHCSFRTEGTGTFRPLTGANPVIGTVGDDESLTEHRVEVLFPSHLESAMLAAMRQAHPYEEVAYDLYALNNPNQTVGSGAVGDLPAPMYAREWLRYLKHQMDLPLIRHTALPDKPIRRVAVCGGAGGFLLNNAVRAGADVFVTADYKYHEFFDADNRITICDIGHYESEVHTKDLLAGHLAKKFTTFAVILSQTVTNPVQYFFQ
;
A
#
# COMPACT_ATOMS: atom_id res chain seq x y z
N MET A 1 -26.23 -9.25 -35.82
CA MET A 1 -26.35 -9.53 -34.38
C MET A 1 -27.30 -8.51 -33.80
N ASP A 2 -28.40 -8.99 -33.25
CA ASP A 2 -29.39 -8.24 -32.48
C ASP A 2 -29.16 -8.49 -30.98
N PHE A 3 -29.72 -7.66 -30.09
CA PHE A 3 -29.60 -7.89 -28.64
C PHE A 3 -30.29 -9.19 -28.20
N ARG A 4 -31.25 -9.67 -28.99
CA ARG A 4 -31.96 -10.95 -28.79
C ARG A 4 -31.07 -12.18 -29.03
N ASP A 5 -29.96 -12.02 -29.74
CA ASP A 5 -28.98 -13.08 -30.00
C ASP A 5 -28.02 -13.27 -28.80
N LEU A 6 -28.06 -12.38 -27.79
CA LEU A 6 -27.16 -12.41 -26.64
C LEU A 6 -27.60 -13.48 -25.62
N LEU A 7 -26.66 -14.33 -25.20
CA LEU A 7 -26.92 -15.38 -24.22
C LEU A 7 -27.49 -14.83 -22.90
N VAL A 8 -26.99 -13.69 -22.41
CA VAL A 8 -27.55 -13.05 -21.20
C VAL A 8 -29.00 -12.59 -21.40
N TYR A 9 -29.34 -12.04 -22.57
CA TYR A 9 -30.71 -11.63 -22.85
C TYR A 9 -31.64 -12.85 -22.87
N GLN A 10 -31.20 -13.95 -23.49
CA GLN A 10 -31.96 -15.20 -23.53
C GLN A 10 -32.15 -15.79 -22.12
N LYS A 11 -31.11 -15.82 -21.28
CA LYS A 11 -31.20 -16.26 -19.88
C LYS A 11 -32.12 -15.35 -19.04
N ALA A 12 -31.95 -14.03 -19.14
CA ALA A 12 -32.78 -13.06 -18.42
C ALA A 12 -34.25 -13.14 -18.83
N PHE A 13 -34.53 -13.32 -20.12
CA PHE A 13 -35.89 -13.47 -20.64
C PHE A 13 -36.53 -14.78 -20.15
N THR A 14 -35.79 -15.90 -20.16
CA THR A 14 -36.26 -17.17 -19.59
C THR A 14 -36.59 -17.03 -18.11
N LEU A 15 -35.68 -16.49 -17.30
CA LEU A 15 -35.91 -16.22 -15.88
C LEU A 15 -37.15 -15.34 -15.64
N ALA A 16 -37.30 -14.24 -16.38
CA ALA A 16 -38.45 -13.35 -16.26
C ALA A 16 -39.77 -14.02 -16.67
N MET A 17 -39.74 -14.96 -17.61
CA MET A 17 -40.90 -15.75 -18.01
C MET A 17 -41.24 -16.85 -17.00
N ASP A 18 -40.25 -17.54 -16.43
CA ASP A 18 -40.45 -18.56 -15.41
C ASP A 18 -41.01 -17.92 -14.12
N ILE A 19 -40.46 -16.77 -13.69
CA ILE A 19 -41.02 -15.91 -12.62
C ILE A 19 -42.45 -15.49 -12.96
N PHE A 20 -42.75 -15.12 -14.21
CA PHE A 20 -44.10 -14.75 -14.62
C PHE A 20 -45.09 -15.93 -14.52
N GLN A 21 -44.67 -17.17 -14.78
CA GLN A 21 -45.53 -18.36 -14.57
C GLN A 21 -45.72 -18.65 -13.08
N LEU A 22 -44.63 -18.65 -12.30
CA LEU A 22 -44.62 -18.88 -10.85
C LEU A 22 -45.60 -17.96 -10.12
N THR A 23 -45.49 -16.66 -10.39
CA THR A 23 -46.32 -15.59 -9.81
C THR A 23 -47.81 -15.63 -10.22
N LYS A 24 -48.26 -16.60 -11.04
CA LYS A 24 -49.70 -16.84 -11.27
C LYS A 24 -50.35 -17.60 -10.12
N PHE A 25 -49.56 -18.29 -9.32
CA PHE A 25 -50.02 -19.09 -8.17
C PHE A 25 -49.95 -18.32 -6.84
N PHE A 26 -49.44 -17.08 -6.84
CA PHE A 26 -49.39 -16.22 -5.66
C PHE A 26 -50.79 -15.73 -5.27
N PRO A 27 -51.01 -15.39 -3.98
CA PRO A 27 -52.31 -14.90 -3.51
C PRO A 27 -52.77 -13.63 -4.25
N ARG A 28 -54.08 -13.40 -4.32
CA ARG A 28 -54.66 -12.29 -5.11
C ARG A 28 -54.39 -10.92 -4.50
N GLU A 29 -54.23 -10.88 -3.18
CA GLU A 29 -53.85 -9.74 -2.35
C GLU A 29 -52.45 -9.23 -2.70
N GLU A 30 -51.52 -10.11 -3.07
CA GLU A 30 -50.15 -9.74 -3.47
C GLU A 30 -50.05 -9.12 -4.87
N ARG A 31 -51.17 -9.02 -5.61
CA ARG A 31 -51.21 -8.56 -7.00
C ARG A 31 -50.54 -7.20 -7.24
N TYR A 32 -50.66 -6.29 -6.29
CA TYR A 32 -50.09 -4.92 -6.35
C TYR A 32 -48.91 -4.72 -5.38
N SER A 33 -48.48 -5.80 -4.74
CA SER A 33 -47.35 -5.87 -3.82
C SER A 33 -46.30 -6.77 -4.47
N LEU A 34 -45.94 -7.91 -3.88
CA LEU A 34 -44.82 -8.75 -4.29
C LEU A 34 -44.92 -9.19 -5.75
N THR A 35 -46.14 -9.52 -6.21
CA THR A 35 -46.38 -10.02 -7.58
C THR A 35 -46.03 -8.98 -8.65
N ASP A 36 -46.28 -7.70 -8.42
CA ASP A 36 -45.97 -6.66 -9.42
C ASP A 36 -44.48 -6.29 -9.38
N GLN A 37 -43.90 -6.16 -8.17
CA GLN A 37 -42.49 -5.81 -8.00
C GLN A 37 -41.56 -6.84 -8.66
N ILE A 38 -41.68 -8.13 -8.31
CA ILE A 38 -40.82 -9.20 -8.86
C ILE A 38 -40.94 -9.34 -10.39
N ARG A 39 -42.14 -9.08 -10.95
CA ARG A 39 -42.38 -9.09 -12.40
C ARG A 39 -41.81 -7.86 -13.08
N ARG A 40 -41.73 -6.72 -12.39
CA ARG A 40 -41.16 -5.48 -12.91
C ARG A 40 -39.64 -5.60 -12.95
N SER A 41 -39.01 -5.94 -11.82
CA SER A 41 -37.55 -6.04 -11.71
C SER A 41 -36.98 -7.08 -12.69
N SER A 42 -37.55 -8.29 -12.72
CA SER A 42 -37.08 -9.35 -13.63
C SER A 42 -37.16 -8.98 -15.12
N ARG A 43 -38.14 -8.14 -15.52
CA ARG A 43 -38.27 -7.63 -16.89
C ARG A 43 -37.41 -6.40 -17.16
N ALA A 44 -37.11 -5.61 -16.13
CA ALA A 44 -36.25 -4.44 -16.24
C ALA A 44 -34.82 -4.85 -16.63
N VAL A 45 -34.31 -5.98 -16.13
CA VAL A 45 -33.05 -6.61 -16.59
C VAL A 45 -33.00 -6.73 -18.12
N CYS A 46 -34.04 -7.29 -18.74
CA CYS A 46 -34.12 -7.45 -20.20
C CYS A 46 -34.16 -6.09 -20.93
N SER A 47 -34.86 -5.11 -20.36
CA SER A 47 -34.98 -3.75 -20.93
C SER A 47 -33.65 -2.99 -20.87
N ALA A 48 -32.94 -3.08 -19.74
CA ALA A 48 -31.64 -2.46 -19.53
C ALA A 48 -30.57 -3.06 -20.46
N ILE A 49 -30.52 -4.39 -20.63
CA ILE A 49 -29.66 -5.06 -21.62
C ILE A 49 -29.95 -4.58 -23.04
N GLY A 50 -31.22 -4.49 -23.44
CA GLY A 50 -31.63 -4.03 -24.77
C GLY A 50 -31.25 -2.56 -25.05
N GLU A 51 -31.46 -1.68 -24.06
CA GLU A 51 -31.07 -0.27 -24.14
C GLU A 51 -29.53 -0.11 -24.20
N GLY A 52 -28.82 -0.82 -23.32
CA GLY A 52 -27.35 -0.87 -23.31
C GLY A 52 -26.80 -1.30 -24.66
N TYR A 53 -27.27 -2.44 -25.20
CA TYR A 53 -26.81 -2.92 -26.50
C TYR A 53 -27.03 -1.91 -27.63
N ARG A 54 -28.15 -1.18 -27.63
CA ARG A 54 -28.43 -0.11 -28.60
C ARG A 54 -27.46 1.07 -28.47
N LYS A 55 -26.97 1.36 -27.27
CA LYS A 55 -26.08 2.49 -26.96
C LYS A 55 -24.60 2.11 -26.78
N ARG A 56 -24.22 0.85 -27.09
CA ARG A 56 -22.86 0.29 -26.92
C ARG A 56 -21.70 1.07 -27.55
N GLN A 57 -21.98 1.99 -28.48
CA GLN A 57 -20.99 2.91 -29.05
C GLN A 57 -20.56 4.04 -28.07
N TYR A 58 -21.24 4.19 -26.95
CA TYR A 58 -20.94 5.14 -25.88
C TYR A 58 -20.59 4.38 -24.59
N PRO A 59 -19.30 4.13 -24.28
CA PRO A 59 -18.89 3.21 -23.22
C PRO A 59 -19.52 3.51 -21.85
N ALA A 60 -19.49 4.76 -21.39
CA ALA A 60 -20.06 5.14 -20.09
C ALA A 60 -21.58 4.84 -19.99
N HIS A 61 -22.34 5.06 -21.06
CA HIS A 61 -23.77 4.75 -21.08
C HIS A 61 -24.04 3.24 -21.19
N PHE A 62 -23.16 2.50 -21.87
CA PHE A 62 -23.27 1.04 -21.94
C PHE A 62 -23.04 0.40 -20.57
N LEU A 63 -22.00 0.83 -19.87
CA LEU A 63 -21.65 0.39 -18.52
C LEU A 63 -22.75 0.72 -17.51
N LEU A 64 -23.26 1.96 -17.54
CA LEU A 64 -24.40 2.37 -16.70
C LEU A 64 -25.59 1.43 -16.90
N LYS A 65 -25.92 1.07 -18.15
CA LYS A 65 -27.06 0.19 -18.44
C LYS A 65 -26.84 -1.28 -18.08
N LEU A 66 -25.61 -1.75 -18.04
CA LEU A 66 -25.29 -3.07 -17.49
C LEU A 66 -25.32 -3.05 -15.95
N SER A 67 -24.93 -1.94 -15.32
CA SER A 67 -25.09 -1.72 -13.88
C SER A 67 -26.57 -1.65 -13.47
N ASP A 68 -27.41 -0.95 -14.23
CA ASP A 68 -28.87 -0.94 -14.04
C ASP A 68 -29.42 -2.38 -14.09
N ALA A 69 -28.99 -3.18 -15.07
CA ALA A 69 -29.44 -4.56 -15.24
C ALA A 69 -29.06 -5.48 -14.06
N ASP A 70 -27.89 -5.29 -13.46
CA ASP A 70 -27.44 -6.08 -12.30
C ASP A 70 -28.13 -5.66 -10.99
N ALA A 71 -28.43 -4.36 -10.84
CA ALA A 71 -29.24 -3.85 -9.73
C ALA A 71 -30.67 -4.43 -9.76
N GLU A 72 -31.33 -4.42 -10.93
CA GLU A 72 -32.66 -5.01 -11.15
C GLU A 72 -32.67 -6.55 -10.96
N ASN A 73 -31.57 -7.22 -11.31
CA ASN A 73 -31.37 -8.65 -11.07
C ASN A 73 -31.19 -8.95 -9.57
N SER A 74 -30.51 -8.07 -8.83
CA SER A 74 -30.36 -8.15 -7.37
C SER A 74 -31.68 -7.89 -6.64
N GLU A 75 -32.46 -6.88 -7.07
CA GLU A 75 -33.82 -6.64 -6.57
C GLU A 75 -34.72 -7.86 -6.80
N THR A 76 -34.61 -8.51 -7.97
CA THR A 76 -35.35 -9.75 -8.26
C THR A 76 -35.02 -10.88 -7.26
N GLN A 77 -33.77 -10.99 -6.80
CA GLN A 77 -33.39 -11.97 -5.76
C GLN A 77 -33.99 -11.62 -4.39
N VAL A 78 -34.06 -10.34 -4.04
CA VAL A 78 -34.71 -9.89 -2.79
C VAL A 78 -36.20 -10.26 -2.81
N TRP A 79 -36.90 -10.08 -3.93
CA TRP A 79 -38.31 -10.47 -4.03
C TRP A 79 -38.53 -12.00 -4.03
N LEU A 80 -37.57 -12.80 -4.51
CA LEU A 80 -37.59 -14.26 -4.34
C LEU A 80 -37.43 -14.66 -2.87
N ASP A 81 -36.65 -13.91 -2.08
CA ASP A 81 -36.51 -14.16 -0.63
C ASP A 81 -37.79 -13.83 0.14
N PHE A 82 -38.46 -12.72 -0.18
CA PHE A 82 -39.80 -12.44 0.36
C PHE A 82 -40.83 -13.51 -0.06
N ALA A 83 -40.80 -13.98 -1.31
CA ALA A 83 -41.72 -15.02 -1.77
C ALA A 83 -41.53 -16.34 -0.99
N ALA A 84 -40.29 -16.70 -0.64
CA ALA A 84 -39.99 -17.87 0.16
C ALA A 84 -40.37 -17.66 1.65
N ALA A 85 -40.08 -16.48 2.21
CA ALA A 85 -40.43 -16.14 3.60
C ALA A 85 -41.94 -16.06 3.84
N CYS A 86 -42.74 -15.72 2.82
CA CYS A 86 -44.20 -15.77 2.85
C CYS A 86 -44.77 -17.16 2.46
N GLU A 87 -43.93 -18.18 2.30
CA GLU A 87 -44.30 -19.56 1.92
C GLU A 87 -45.01 -19.68 0.55
N TYR A 88 -44.88 -18.68 -0.32
CA TYR A 88 -45.46 -18.70 -1.67
C TYR A 88 -44.66 -19.55 -2.66
N ILE A 89 -43.39 -19.85 -2.34
CA ILE A 89 -42.51 -20.74 -3.09
C ILE A 89 -41.73 -21.65 -2.14
N SER A 90 -41.36 -22.84 -2.58
CA SER A 90 -40.51 -23.75 -1.81
C SER A 90 -39.03 -23.30 -1.82
N SER A 91 -38.25 -23.75 -0.83
CA SER A 91 -36.80 -23.51 -0.78
C SER A 91 -36.05 -24.09 -2.00
N GLU A 92 -36.56 -25.17 -2.60
CA GLU A 92 -36.03 -25.74 -3.84
C GLU A 92 -36.26 -24.79 -5.03
N GLN A 93 -37.48 -24.24 -5.16
CA GLN A 93 -37.79 -23.23 -6.17
C GLN A 93 -36.95 -21.96 -5.97
N GLN A 94 -36.87 -21.44 -4.74
CA GLN A 94 -36.04 -20.28 -4.39
C GLN A 94 -34.58 -20.50 -4.82
N THR A 95 -34.01 -21.68 -4.54
CA THR A 95 -32.63 -22.03 -4.90
C THR A 95 -32.45 -22.08 -6.42
N ALA A 96 -33.39 -22.72 -7.14
CA ALA A 96 -33.35 -22.80 -8.61
C ALA A 96 -33.43 -21.40 -9.26
N PHE A 97 -34.37 -20.56 -8.84
CA PHE A 97 -34.51 -19.19 -9.35
C PHE A 97 -33.31 -18.29 -9.00
N LYS A 98 -32.74 -18.42 -7.79
CA LYS A 98 -31.48 -17.73 -7.45
C LYS A 98 -30.32 -18.19 -8.30
N THR A 99 -30.21 -19.49 -8.61
CA THR A 99 -29.16 -20.01 -9.49
C THR A 99 -29.28 -19.45 -10.90
N GLN A 100 -30.50 -19.43 -11.47
CA GLN A 100 -30.78 -18.78 -12.76
C GLN A 100 -30.42 -17.28 -12.74
N SER A 101 -30.78 -16.54 -11.68
CA SER A 101 -30.45 -15.12 -11.52
C SER A 101 -28.95 -14.86 -11.40
N GLN A 102 -28.21 -15.73 -10.70
CA GLN A 102 -26.75 -15.66 -10.63
C GLN A 102 -26.09 -15.97 -11.98
N GLU A 103 -26.63 -16.88 -12.78
CA GLU A 103 -26.17 -17.10 -14.15
C GLU A 103 -26.43 -15.89 -15.05
N VAL A 104 -27.56 -15.19 -14.89
CA VAL A 104 -27.83 -13.93 -15.61
C VAL A 104 -26.78 -12.89 -15.27
N GLY A 105 -26.49 -12.64 -13.98
CA GLY A 105 -25.44 -11.71 -13.55
C GLY A 105 -24.07 -12.07 -14.12
N LYS A 106 -23.63 -13.33 -13.97
CA LYS A 106 -22.38 -13.84 -14.56
C LYS A 106 -22.29 -13.63 -16.07
N THR A 107 -23.39 -13.85 -16.80
CA THR A 107 -23.41 -13.69 -18.26
C THR A 107 -23.50 -12.21 -18.70
N ALA A 108 -24.11 -11.33 -17.89
CA ALA A 108 -24.13 -9.89 -18.10
C ALA A 108 -22.72 -9.29 -18.01
N TYR A 109 -21.95 -9.78 -17.02
CA TYR A 109 -20.53 -9.46 -16.81
C TYR A 109 -19.69 -9.71 -18.07
N CYS A 110 -19.95 -10.82 -18.79
CA CYS A 110 -19.26 -11.15 -20.04
C CYS A 110 -19.60 -10.23 -21.24
N LEU A 111 -20.57 -9.30 -21.12
CA LEU A 111 -20.84 -8.29 -22.16
C LEU A 111 -20.02 -7.01 -22.00
N LEU A 112 -19.30 -6.84 -20.88
CA LEU A 112 -18.40 -5.72 -20.70
C LEU A 112 -17.29 -5.80 -21.78
N PRO A 113 -16.87 -4.68 -22.40
CA PRO A 113 -15.73 -4.68 -23.33
C PRO A 113 -14.50 -5.28 -22.64
N THR A 114 -13.52 -5.84 -23.35
CA THR A 114 -12.30 -6.41 -22.70
C THR A 114 -11.50 -5.40 -21.87
N ALA A 115 -11.68 -4.09 -22.09
CA ALA A 115 -11.13 -3.01 -21.26
C ALA A 115 -11.97 -2.67 -20.00
N TYR A 116 -13.08 -3.39 -19.80
CA TYR A 116 -14.07 -3.25 -18.72
C TYR A 116 -14.59 -4.60 -18.21
N CYS A 117 -14.14 -5.73 -18.79
CA CYS A 117 -14.16 -7.05 -18.17
C CYS A 117 -13.30 -7.01 -16.90
N LEU A 118 -13.87 -6.45 -15.85
CA LEU A 118 -13.83 -7.12 -14.57
C LEU A 118 -14.55 -8.48 -14.79
N LEU A 119 -14.20 -9.66 -14.27
CA LEU A 119 -13.26 -10.11 -13.23
C LEU A 119 -12.08 -9.17 -12.98
N PRO A 120 -11.86 -8.66 -11.75
CA PRO A 120 -10.71 -7.81 -11.48
C PRO A 120 -9.46 -8.50 -11.99
N LEU A 121 -8.74 -7.80 -12.88
CA LEU A 121 -7.44 -8.25 -13.38
C LEU A 121 -6.61 -8.48 -12.13
N MET A 122 -6.33 -9.76 -11.81
CA MET A 122 -5.78 -10.09 -10.50
C MET A 122 -4.42 -9.40 -10.40
N PRO A 123 -4.24 -8.46 -9.44
CA PRO A 123 -3.11 -7.54 -9.47
C PRO A 123 -1.82 -8.32 -9.63
N GLN A 124 -0.99 -7.90 -10.57
CA GLN A 124 0.28 -8.58 -10.77
C GLN A 124 1.22 -8.25 -9.60
N LEU A 125 2.16 -9.15 -9.32
CA LEU A 125 3.13 -8.95 -8.25
C LEU A 125 3.86 -7.60 -8.35
N ARG A 126 4.15 -7.10 -9.56
CA ARG A 126 4.67 -5.73 -9.81
C ARG A 126 3.85 -4.60 -9.22
N GLU A 127 2.52 -4.72 -9.15
CA GLU A 127 1.64 -3.67 -8.62
C GLU A 127 1.70 -3.64 -7.10
N LEU A 128 1.81 -4.83 -6.49
CA LEU A 128 2.06 -4.98 -5.05
C LEU A 128 3.45 -4.47 -4.66
N THR A 129 4.51 -4.84 -5.39
CA THR A 129 5.87 -4.35 -5.08
C THR A 129 5.96 -2.84 -5.26
N ALA A 130 5.45 -2.29 -6.37
CA ALA A 130 5.42 -0.84 -6.60
C ALA A 130 4.62 -0.09 -5.51
N TYR A 131 3.52 -0.67 -5.00
CA TYR A 131 2.80 -0.07 -3.89
C TYR A 131 3.60 -0.13 -2.58
N LEU A 132 4.22 -1.26 -2.24
CA LEU A 132 5.05 -1.38 -1.04
C LEU A 132 6.28 -0.46 -1.10
N GLU A 133 6.90 -0.31 -2.26
CA GLU A 133 7.98 0.65 -2.52
C GLU A 133 7.51 2.11 -2.48
N SER A 134 6.24 2.40 -2.79
CA SER A 134 5.66 3.74 -2.58
C SER A 134 5.46 4.10 -1.10
N LEU A 135 5.31 3.10 -0.22
CA LEU A 135 5.23 3.29 1.23
C LEU A 135 6.63 3.37 1.86
N ALA A 136 7.53 2.49 1.45
CA ALA A 136 8.90 2.42 1.94
C ALA A 136 9.88 2.18 0.78
N PRO A 137 10.36 3.25 0.11
CA PRO A 137 11.31 3.14 -1.00
C PRO A 137 12.55 2.33 -0.63
N ALA A 138 12.96 1.41 -1.50
CA ALA A 138 14.11 0.54 -1.28
C ALA A 138 15.42 1.33 -1.04
N ALA A 139 15.52 2.57 -1.52
CA ALA A 139 16.64 3.48 -1.27
C ALA A 139 16.76 3.97 0.19
N TYR A 140 15.77 3.71 1.04
CA TYR A 140 15.77 4.12 2.46
C TYR A 140 16.25 3.03 3.42
N GLN A 141 16.50 1.81 2.93
CA GLN A 141 17.05 0.72 3.74
C GLN A 141 18.50 0.99 4.20
N GLU A 142 18.98 0.24 5.18
CA GLU A 142 20.39 0.25 5.57
C GLU A 142 21.27 -0.49 4.56
N SER A 143 22.55 -0.13 4.48
CA SER A 143 23.49 -0.70 3.50
C SER A 143 23.79 -2.20 3.67
N TYR A 144 23.37 -2.80 4.77
CA TYR A 144 23.46 -4.24 5.05
C TYR A 144 22.15 -5.01 4.77
N ASP A 145 21.06 -4.30 4.48
CA ASP A 145 19.72 -4.87 4.39
C ASP A 145 19.44 -5.48 3.00
N ASN A 146 18.33 -6.21 2.89
CA ASN A 146 17.86 -6.82 1.66
C ASN A 146 16.32 -6.76 1.57
N SER A 147 15.78 -5.54 1.61
CA SER A 147 14.35 -5.25 1.38
C SER A 147 14.00 -5.27 -0.11
N GLY A 148 12.82 -5.77 -0.46
CA GLY A 148 12.32 -5.93 -1.83
C GLY A 148 11.81 -7.34 -2.13
N LEU A 149 11.64 -7.66 -3.42
CA LEU A 149 11.25 -9.00 -3.87
C LEU A 149 12.43 -9.98 -3.80
N LEU A 150 12.32 -11.01 -2.95
CA LEU A 150 13.38 -12.02 -2.73
C LEU A 150 13.17 -13.30 -3.55
N VAL A 151 11.91 -13.67 -3.77
CA VAL A 151 11.48 -14.86 -4.54
C VAL A 151 10.19 -14.50 -5.26
N GLY A 152 10.03 -14.86 -6.53
CA GLY A 152 8.78 -14.69 -7.28
C GLY A 152 8.99 -14.13 -8.69
N ASP A 153 7.89 -14.02 -9.44
CA ASP A 153 7.84 -13.42 -10.78
C ASP A 153 6.95 -12.16 -10.74
N LEU A 154 7.49 -11.01 -11.15
CA LEU A 154 6.79 -9.72 -11.19
C LEU A 154 5.58 -9.69 -12.13
N THR A 155 5.38 -10.71 -12.97
CA THR A 155 4.23 -10.87 -13.87
C THR A 155 3.17 -11.84 -13.34
N ALA A 156 3.45 -12.56 -12.24
CA ALA A 156 2.49 -13.48 -11.65
C ALA A 156 1.27 -12.73 -11.08
N GLU A 157 0.08 -13.28 -11.32
CA GLU A 157 -1.19 -12.81 -10.75
C GLU A 157 -1.26 -13.17 -9.26
N ILE A 158 -1.72 -12.25 -8.40
CA ILE A 158 -1.85 -12.49 -6.96
C ILE A 158 -3.19 -13.17 -6.65
N THR A 159 -3.14 -14.37 -6.08
CA THR A 159 -4.32 -15.09 -5.53
C THR A 159 -4.64 -14.67 -4.10
N GLY A 160 -3.63 -14.29 -3.32
CA GLY A 160 -3.75 -13.84 -1.95
C GLY A 160 -2.39 -13.50 -1.33
N VAL A 161 -2.41 -12.62 -0.34
CA VAL A 161 -1.21 -12.15 0.38
C VAL A 161 -1.31 -12.52 1.85
N LEU A 162 -0.34 -13.31 2.34
CA LEU A 162 -0.12 -13.53 3.76
C LEU A 162 0.88 -12.50 4.29
N VAL A 163 0.51 -11.76 5.34
CA VAL A 163 1.36 -10.76 5.98
C VAL A 163 1.93 -11.32 7.28
N SER A 164 3.24 -11.21 7.48
CA SER A 164 3.98 -11.82 8.59
C SER A 164 5.09 -10.91 9.13
N LEU A 165 5.64 -11.24 10.31
CA LEU A 165 6.90 -10.65 10.76
C LEU A 165 8.07 -11.32 10.03
N ASP A 166 8.18 -12.64 10.16
CA ASP A 166 9.25 -13.44 9.56
C ASP A 166 8.71 -14.44 8.52
N ALA A 167 9.27 -14.45 7.31
CA ALA A 167 8.98 -15.48 6.31
C ALA A 167 9.69 -16.81 6.66
N THR A 168 9.17 -17.55 7.63
CA THR A 168 9.68 -18.90 8.00
C THR A 168 9.10 -20.00 7.11
N GLU A 169 9.68 -21.21 7.20
CA GLU A 169 9.18 -22.39 6.46
C GLU A 169 7.71 -22.72 6.78
N ALA A 170 7.27 -22.48 8.03
CA ALA A 170 5.89 -22.65 8.47
C ALA A 170 4.95 -21.55 7.95
N VAL A 171 5.43 -20.31 7.82
CA VAL A 171 4.65 -19.20 7.22
C VAL A 171 4.40 -19.45 5.72
N VAL A 172 5.35 -20.07 5.01
CA VAL A 172 5.12 -20.50 3.62
C VAL A 172 4.08 -21.64 3.54
N GLU A 173 4.09 -22.58 4.50
CA GLU A 173 3.05 -23.61 4.59
C GLU A 173 1.66 -23.02 4.91
N GLU A 174 1.61 -22.03 5.81
CA GLU A 174 0.39 -21.27 6.12
C GLU A 174 -0.14 -20.53 4.88
N ALA A 175 0.72 -19.90 4.07
CA ALA A 175 0.32 -19.21 2.85
C ALA A 175 -0.31 -20.20 1.84
N ILE A 176 0.34 -21.34 1.60
CA ILE A 176 -0.17 -22.41 0.73
C ILE A 176 -1.51 -22.92 1.24
N ALA A 177 -1.65 -23.18 2.54
CA ALA A 177 -2.89 -23.67 3.15
C ALA A 177 -4.07 -22.69 3.03
N ASN A 178 -3.79 -21.38 2.97
CA ASN A 178 -4.78 -20.32 2.78
C ASN A 178 -4.97 -19.90 1.30
N GLY A 179 -4.30 -20.56 0.34
CA GLY A 179 -4.37 -20.22 -1.08
C GLY A 179 -3.66 -18.91 -1.46
N CYS A 180 -2.81 -18.38 -0.59
CA CYS A 180 -1.99 -17.19 -0.84
C CYS A 180 -0.70 -17.58 -1.57
N ASN A 181 -0.44 -16.92 -2.71
CA ASN A 181 0.80 -17.08 -3.47
C ASN A 181 1.82 -15.95 -3.23
N VAL A 182 1.59 -15.09 -2.22
CA VAL A 182 2.57 -14.10 -1.77
C VAL A 182 2.66 -14.10 -0.25
N VAL A 183 3.89 -14.05 0.28
CA VAL A 183 4.19 -13.66 1.65
C VAL A 183 4.86 -12.30 1.64
N VAL A 184 4.26 -11.33 2.34
CA VAL A 184 4.90 -10.05 2.68
C VAL A 184 5.38 -10.17 4.14
N ALA A 185 6.68 -10.14 4.34
CA ALA A 185 7.31 -10.19 5.67
C ALA A 185 8.00 -8.86 5.98
N HIS A 186 8.09 -8.50 7.26
CA HIS A 186 8.99 -7.44 7.69
C HIS A 186 10.44 -7.89 7.48
N HIS A 187 10.82 -9.02 8.06
CA HIS A 187 12.20 -9.52 8.03
C HIS A 187 12.57 -10.27 6.74
N PRO A 188 13.72 -9.96 6.11
CA PRO A 188 14.17 -10.66 4.91
C PRO A 188 14.77 -12.02 5.27
N ILE A 189 14.09 -13.09 4.87
CA ILE A 189 14.58 -14.46 5.06
C ILE A 189 15.95 -14.68 4.38
N VAL A 190 16.25 -13.96 3.29
CA VAL A 190 17.57 -13.94 2.65
C VAL A 190 18.33 -12.68 3.07
N PHE A 191 18.97 -12.70 4.24
CA PHE A 191 19.82 -11.59 4.70
C PHE A 191 21.23 -11.57 4.05
N LYS A 192 21.70 -12.73 3.56
CA LYS A 192 23.02 -12.89 2.93
C LYS A 192 22.89 -13.79 1.71
N GLY A 193 23.61 -13.45 0.63
CA GLY A 193 23.54 -14.15 -0.65
C GLY A 193 23.75 -15.67 -0.53
N LEU A 194 22.72 -16.44 -0.91
CA LEU A 194 22.74 -17.90 -0.89
C LEU A 194 23.62 -18.45 -2.02
N LYS A 195 24.60 -19.28 -1.67
CA LYS A 195 25.52 -19.90 -2.63
C LYS A 195 25.11 -21.31 -3.08
N ARG A 196 24.11 -21.91 -2.42
CA ARG A 196 23.61 -23.29 -2.64
C ARG A 196 22.14 -23.37 -2.22
N PHE A 197 21.40 -24.26 -2.87
CA PHE A 197 20.00 -24.57 -2.57
C PHE A 197 19.87 -26.07 -2.30
N THR A 198 20.33 -26.51 -1.13
CA THR A 198 20.39 -27.92 -0.70
C THR A 198 19.40 -28.26 0.42
N GLY A 199 18.68 -27.26 0.95
CA GLY A 199 17.79 -27.43 2.11
C GLY A 199 18.55 -27.61 3.44
N ARG A 200 19.86 -27.30 3.47
CA ARG A 200 20.70 -27.51 4.65
C ARG A 200 20.34 -26.54 5.79
N THR A 201 20.10 -25.28 5.45
CA THR A 201 19.67 -24.24 6.40
C THR A 201 18.15 -24.02 6.33
N TYR A 202 17.57 -23.42 7.38
CA TYR A 202 16.13 -23.08 7.36
C TYR A 202 15.82 -22.08 6.24
N VAL A 203 16.70 -21.10 6.01
CA VAL A 203 16.64 -20.15 4.88
C VAL A 203 16.57 -20.88 3.53
N GLU A 204 17.48 -21.83 3.29
CA GLU A 204 17.45 -22.65 2.07
C GLU A 204 16.14 -23.42 1.92
N ARG A 205 15.63 -24.04 2.99
CA ARG A 205 14.37 -24.80 2.93
C ARG A 205 13.17 -23.91 2.65
N THR A 206 13.06 -22.76 3.31
CA THR A 206 12.00 -21.79 3.06
C THR A 206 12.01 -21.33 1.60
N VAL A 207 13.17 -20.91 1.08
CA VAL A 207 13.28 -20.45 -0.32
C VAL A 207 12.99 -21.58 -1.32
N ILE A 208 13.49 -22.80 -1.08
CA ILE A 208 13.17 -23.97 -1.93
C ILE A 208 11.67 -24.29 -1.88
N LYS A 209 11.01 -24.17 -0.72
CA LYS A 209 9.57 -24.42 -0.57
C LYS A 209 8.75 -23.36 -1.28
N ALA A 210 9.11 -22.09 -1.14
CA ALA A 210 8.46 -20.98 -1.81
C ALA A 210 8.54 -21.13 -3.34
N ILE A 211 9.74 -21.36 -3.89
CA ILE A 211 9.97 -21.61 -5.32
C ILE A 211 9.16 -22.81 -5.84
N LYS A 212 9.08 -23.91 -5.07
CA LYS A 212 8.39 -25.14 -5.51
C LYS A 212 6.87 -25.06 -5.50
N ASN A 213 6.29 -24.03 -4.90
CA ASN A 213 4.84 -23.85 -4.78
C ASN A 213 4.40 -22.49 -5.34
N ASP A 214 5.25 -21.84 -6.15
CA ASP A 214 5.01 -20.54 -6.78
C ASP A 214 4.59 -19.43 -5.79
N VAL A 215 5.10 -19.51 -4.54
CA VAL A 215 4.87 -18.49 -3.51
C VAL A 215 5.97 -17.43 -3.59
N ALA A 216 5.60 -16.20 -3.89
CA ALA A 216 6.50 -15.07 -3.83
C ALA A 216 6.82 -14.66 -2.38
N LEU A 217 8.06 -14.23 -2.12
CA LEU A 217 8.50 -13.70 -0.84
C LEU A 217 8.99 -12.27 -1.03
N TYR A 218 8.31 -11.31 -0.39
CA TYR A 218 8.70 -9.90 -0.37
C TYR A 218 9.07 -9.48 1.05
N ALA A 219 10.17 -8.74 1.22
CA ALA A 219 10.64 -8.23 2.49
C ALA A 219 10.55 -6.70 2.57
N ILE A 220 10.10 -6.16 3.69
CA ILE A 220 9.94 -4.72 3.91
C ILE A 220 10.43 -4.35 5.32
N HIS A 221 11.75 -4.21 5.43
CA HIS A 221 12.50 -4.19 6.69
C HIS A 221 12.94 -2.77 7.05
N THR A 222 14.24 -2.46 6.96
CA THR A 222 14.76 -1.18 7.43
C THR A 222 14.33 0.01 6.59
N ASN A 223 13.83 -0.19 5.36
CA ASN A 223 13.12 0.85 4.63
C ASN A 223 11.83 1.26 5.35
N LEU A 224 11.06 0.31 5.90
CA LEU A 224 9.85 0.57 6.68
C LEU A 224 10.17 1.14 8.06
N ASP A 225 11.25 0.69 8.71
CA ASP A 225 11.66 1.25 10.01
C ASP A 225 12.04 2.73 9.91
N ASN A 226 12.65 3.10 8.78
CA ASN A 226 13.14 4.45 8.55
C ASN A 226 12.06 5.44 8.09
N VAL A 227 10.87 5.03 7.62
CA VAL A 227 9.85 6.00 7.16
C VAL A 227 8.95 6.50 8.29
N MET A 228 8.58 7.78 8.21
CA MET A 228 7.49 8.35 9.01
C MET A 228 6.18 7.60 8.73
N GLY A 229 5.53 7.12 9.79
CA GLY A 229 4.36 6.23 9.70
C GLY A 229 4.70 4.73 9.64
N GLY A 230 5.98 4.37 9.59
CA GLY A 230 6.45 2.98 9.69
C GLY A 230 6.50 2.43 11.12
N VAL A 231 7.27 1.35 11.32
CA VAL A 231 7.33 0.56 12.57
C VAL A 231 7.51 1.44 13.81
N ASN A 232 8.51 2.31 13.79
CA ASN A 232 8.84 3.19 14.92
C ASN A 232 7.72 4.18 15.28
N PHE A 233 6.90 4.58 14.29
CA PHE A 233 5.74 5.43 14.53
C PHE A 233 4.54 4.61 15.03
N THR A 234 4.38 3.35 14.60
CA THR A 234 3.38 2.43 15.17
C THR A 234 3.64 2.13 16.64
N ILE A 235 4.91 1.96 17.05
CA ILE A 235 5.30 1.84 18.47
C ILE A 235 4.96 3.14 19.22
N ALA A 236 5.28 4.30 18.65
CA ALA A 236 4.98 5.59 19.25
C ALA A 236 3.45 5.85 19.41
N GLU A 237 2.64 5.43 18.44
CA GLU A 237 1.18 5.51 18.47
C GLU A 237 0.60 4.61 19.58
N LYS A 238 1.08 3.36 19.70
CA LYS A 238 0.72 2.43 20.79
C LYS A 238 1.05 2.98 22.17
N LEU A 239 2.18 3.67 22.30
CA LEU A 239 2.58 4.37 23.52
C LEU A 239 1.93 5.76 23.69
N GLY A 240 0.95 6.11 22.84
CA GLY A 240 0.19 7.35 22.93
C GLY A 240 1.03 8.63 22.81
N LEU A 241 2.22 8.55 22.20
CA LEU A 241 3.18 9.65 22.17
C LEU A 241 2.68 10.79 21.28
N GLN A 242 2.94 12.01 21.73
CA GLN A 242 2.63 13.24 21.03
C GLN A 242 3.91 13.90 20.50
N ASN A 243 3.76 14.78 19.50
CA ASN A 243 4.88 15.51 18.88
C ASN A 243 6.00 14.59 18.34
N VAL A 244 5.59 13.41 17.85
CA VAL A 244 6.47 12.34 17.39
C VAL A 244 7.24 12.79 16.15
N ARG A 245 8.55 12.56 16.16
CA ARG A 245 9.45 12.79 15.02
C ARG A 245 10.51 11.69 14.92
N ILE A 246 11.14 11.60 13.77
CA ILE A 246 12.31 10.72 13.54
C ILE A 246 13.41 11.04 14.57
N LEU A 247 14.00 10.01 15.18
CA LEU A 247 15.06 10.14 16.20
C LEU A 247 16.45 10.38 15.57
N ALA A 248 16.73 9.75 14.43
CA ALA A 248 17.97 9.90 13.69
C ALA A 248 17.72 10.15 12.18
N PRO A 249 17.36 11.38 11.78
CA PRO A 249 17.12 11.72 10.36
C PRO A 249 18.32 11.39 9.47
N LYS A 250 18.07 10.75 8.32
CA LYS A 250 19.09 10.45 7.31
C LYS A 250 19.36 11.68 6.43
N SER A 251 20.63 12.01 6.24
CA SER A 251 21.11 12.97 5.23
C SER A 251 21.38 12.28 3.90
N GLN A 252 21.66 13.05 2.83
CA GLN A 252 22.05 12.53 1.51
C GLN A 252 20.96 11.71 0.79
N LEU A 253 19.69 11.92 1.17
CA LEU A 253 18.50 11.34 0.52
C LEU A 253 17.71 12.36 -0.31
N LEU A 254 18.22 13.59 -0.44
CA LEU A 254 17.54 14.70 -1.10
C LEU A 254 18.45 15.29 -2.19
N SER A 255 17.85 15.58 -3.33
CA SER A 255 18.47 16.27 -4.46
C SER A 255 17.68 17.54 -4.79
N LYS A 256 18.36 18.52 -5.40
CA LYS A 256 17.74 19.74 -5.93
C LYS A 256 17.96 19.81 -7.43
N LEU A 257 16.87 19.80 -8.19
CA LEU A 257 16.88 20.10 -9.62
C LEU A 257 16.81 21.61 -9.80
N VAL A 258 17.68 22.15 -10.64
CA VAL A 258 17.60 23.53 -11.13
C VAL A 258 17.54 23.47 -12.64
N VAL A 259 16.53 24.09 -13.24
CA VAL A 259 16.28 24.04 -14.69
C VAL A 259 15.88 25.42 -15.20
N PHE A 260 16.32 25.74 -16.42
CA PHE A 260 16.11 27.04 -17.06
C PHE A 260 15.09 26.87 -18.17
N VAL A 261 13.97 27.60 -18.09
CA VAL A 261 12.80 27.41 -18.95
C VAL A 261 12.18 28.75 -19.36
N PRO A 262 11.66 28.91 -20.59
CA PRO A 262 10.83 30.04 -20.97
C PRO A 262 9.70 30.33 -19.97
N VAL A 263 9.45 31.60 -19.71
CA VAL A 263 8.43 32.09 -18.76
C VAL A 263 7.06 31.44 -19.02
N GLU A 264 6.67 31.34 -20.30
CA GLU A 264 5.40 30.74 -20.75
C GLU A 264 5.29 29.23 -20.51
N SER A 265 6.40 28.49 -20.56
CA SER A 265 6.42 27.02 -20.39
C SER A 265 6.64 26.58 -18.94
N THR A 266 6.91 27.53 -18.04
CA THR A 266 7.29 27.27 -16.64
C THR A 266 6.27 26.43 -15.87
N GLN A 267 4.98 26.70 -16.04
CA GLN A 267 3.95 26.00 -15.25
C GLN A 267 3.71 24.57 -15.77
N THR A 268 3.83 24.34 -17.08
CA THR A 268 3.77 23.01 -17.69
C THR A 268 4.89 22.12 -17.17
N LEU A 269 6.13 22.64 -17.17
CA LEU A 269 7.29 21.96 -16.62
C LEU A 269 7.09 21.61 -15.14
N LEU A 270 6.65 22.58 -14.34
CA LEU A 270 6.48 22.38 -12.90
C LEU A 270 5.40 21.35 -12.57
N ASN A 271 4.26 21.34 -13.27
CA ASN A 271 3.24 20.31 -13.09
C ASN A 271 3.84 18.90 -13.30
N ALA A 272 4.60 18.69 -14.37
CA ALA A 272 5.26 17.41 -14.64
C ALA A 272 6.31 17.04 -13.56
N LEU A 273 7.06 18.02 -13.03
CA LEU A 273 8.01 17.80 -11.94
C LEU A 273 7.31 17.47 -10.60
N TYR A 274 6.14 18.04 -10.33
CA TYR A 274 5.34 17.71 -9.14
C TYR A 274 4.69 16.34 -9.26
N GLU A 275 4.14 15.98 -10.43
CA GLU A 275 3.63 14.64 -10.73
C GLU A 275 4.71 13.56 -10.62
N ALA A 276 5.96 13.89 -10.94
CA ALA A 276 7.12 13.02 -10.74
C ALA A 276 7.64 12.92 -9.28
N GLY A 277 6.97 13.58 -8.32
CA GLY A 277 7.31 13.54 -6.89
C GLY A 277 8.25 14.65 -6.40
N GLY A 278 8.46 15.69 -7.20
CA GLY A 278 9.16 16.90 -6.80
C GLY A 278 8.30 17.84 -5.96
N GLY A 279 8.95 18.67 -5.13
CA GLY A 279 8.31 19.77 -4.42
C GLY A 279 7.45 19.36 -3.21
N GLN A 280 7.60 18.14 -2.69
CA GLN A 280 7.00 17.75 -1.41
C GLN A 280 7.94 18.06 -0.25
N ILE A 281 7.50 18.91 0.68
CA ILE A 281 8.26 19.35 1.86
C ILE A 281 7.36 19.29 3.11
N GLY A 282 7.41 18.17 3.83
CA GLY A 282 6.54 17.94 4.99
C GLY A 282 5.07 17.93 4.58
N ASN A 283 4.26 18.82 5.16
CA ASN A 283 2.83 18.95 4.88
C ASN A 283 2.51 19.91 3.71
N TYR A 284 3.52 20.29 2.92
CA TYR A 284 3.37 21.15 1.74
C TYR A 284 3.77 20.39 0.49
N ASP A 285 2.98 20.52 -0.56
CA ASP A 285 3.22 20.02 -1.90
C ASP A 285 3.51 21.18 -2.87
N HIS A 286 3.74 20.87 -4.15
CA HIS A 286 3.95 21.86 -5.22
C HIS A 286 5.03 22.93 -4.91
N CYS A 287 5.99 22.65 -4.02
CA CYS A 287 7.01 23.60 -3.61
C CYS A 287 8.10 23.77 -4.68
N SER A 288 8.20 24.98 -5.24
CA SER A 288 9.33 25.41 -6.06
C SER A 288 9.76 26.82 -5.71
N PHE A 289 11.01 27.17 -6.04
CA PHE A 289 11.47 28.55 -6.08
C PHE A 289 11.74 28.94 -7.54
N ARG A 290 11.52 30.21 -7.89
CA ARG A 290 11.65 30.72 -9.26
C ARG A 290 12.36 32.07 -9.22
N THR A 291 13.27 32.31 -10.15
CA THR A 291 13.87 33.64 -10.38
C THR A 291 13.91 33.92 -11.86
N GLU A 292 13.50 35.11 -12.27
CA GLU A 292 13.62 35.58 -13.65
C GLU A 292 15.08 35.95 -13.96
N GLY A 293 15.55 35.59 -15.15
CA GLY A 293 16.87 35.93 -15.65
C GLY A 293 16.91 35.94 -17.18
N THR A 294 18.08 36.22 -17.73
CA THR A 294 18.31 36.21 -19.18
C THR A 294 19.12 34.97 -19.56
N GLY A 295 18.52 34.07 -20.33
CA GLY A 295 19.22 32.98 -21.00
C GLY A 295 19.82 33.47 -22.32
N THR A 296 21.02 33.00 -22.65
CA THR A 296 21.70 33.31 -23.92
C THR A 296 22.31 32.05 -24.53
N PHE A 297 22.06 31.81 -25.81
CA PHE A 297 22.62 30.67 -26.55
C PHE A 297 22.79 31.01 -28.03
N ARG A 298 23.56 30.19 -28.76
CA ARG A 298 23.65 30.27 -30.22
C ARG A 298 23.44 28.89 -30.82
N PRO A 299 22.35 28.64 -31.56
CA PRO A 299 22.13 27.35 -32.21
C PRO A 299 23.21 27.10 -33.27
N LEU A 300 23.82 25.91 -33.24
CA LEU A 300 24.86 25.51 -34.19
C LEU A 300 24.26 24.72 -35.36
N THR A 301 25.03 24.60 -36.45
CA THR A 301 24.64 23.77 -37.60
C THR A 301 24.33 22.34 -37.17
N GLY A 302 23.07 21.93 -37.33
CA GLY A 302 22.56 20.62 -36.92
C GLY A 302 21.60 20.65 -35.72
N ALA A 303 21.49 21.76 -35.00
CA ALA A 303 20.44 21.96 -33.99
C ALA A 303 19.07 22.20 -34.64
N ASN A 304 17.99 21.82 -33.96
CA ASN A 304 16.62 22.12 -34.34
C ASN A 304 15.94 23.03 -33.28
N PRO A 305 16.38 24.30 -33.16
CA PRO A 305 15.94 25.19 -32.09
C PRO A 305 14.43 25.49 -32.18
N VAL A 306 13.72 25.39 -31.06
CA VAL A 306 12.32 25.85 -30.94
C VAL A 306 12.25 27.38 -30.87
N ILE A 307 13.32 28.04 -30.40
CA ILE A 307 13.47 29.49 -30.38
C ILE A 307 14.82 29.85 -31.01
N GLY A 308 14.79 30.73 -32.02
CA GLY A 308 15.97 31.35 -32.60
C GLY A 308 16.50 30.75 -33.92
N THR A 309 17.54 31.37 -34.46
CA THR A 309 18.11 31.05 -35.79
C THR A 309 19.51 30.45 -35.70
N VAL A 310 19.81 29.44 -36.53
CA VAL A 310 21.12 28.79 -36.59
C VAL A 310 22.20 29.79 -37.03
N GLY A 311 23.19 30.01 -36.16
CA GLY A 311 24.31 30.92 -36.37
C GLY A 311 24.20 32.27 -35.66
N ASP A 312 23.02 32.65 -35.17
CA ASP A 312 22.78 33.93 -34.49
C ASP A 312 22.79 33.78 -32.95
N ASP A 313 23.31 34.78 -32.24
CA ASP A 313 23.30 34.80 -30.78
C ASP A 313 21.91 35.24 -30.27
N GLU A 314 21.21 34.34 -29.59
CA GLU A 314 19.86 34.52 -29.05
C GLU A 314 19.91 34.93 -27.57
N SER A 315 18.93 35.72 -27.15
CA SER A 315 18.81 36.21 -25.77
C SER A 315 17.34 36.38 -25.40
N LEU A 316 16.88 35.67 -24.37
CA LEU A 316 15.47 35.71 -23.92
C LEU A 316 15.32 35.66 -22.40
N THR A 317 14.13 36.05 -21.93
CA THR A 317 13.75 35.95 -20.52
C THR A 317 13.34 34.53 -20.17
N GLU A 318 13.99 33.96 -19.15
CA GLU A 318 13.73 32.61 -18.64
C GLU A 318 13.50 32.63 -17.13
N HIS A 319 12.80 31.63 -16.62
CA HIS A 319 12.82 31.32 -15.20
C HIS A 319 13.89 30.26 -14.91
N ARG A 320 14.78 30.59 -13.97
CA ARG A 320 15.54 29.60 -13.21
C ARG A 320 14.60 29.00 -12.17
N VAL A 321 14.14 27.79 -12.42
CA VAL A 321 13.21 27.02 -11.58
C VAL A 321 14.00 26.06 -10.70
N GLU A 322 13.65 25.99 -9.41
CA GLU A 322 14.31 25.12 -8.45
C GLU A 322 13.30 24.23 -7.71
N VAL A 323 13.54 22.92 -7.70
CA VAL A 323 12.66 21.92 -7.07
C VAL A 323 13.48 20.95 -6.21
N LEU A 324 13.06 20.75 -4.96
CA LEU A 324 13.61 19.72 -4.06
C LEU A 324 12.89 18.39 -4.29
N PHE A 325 13.60 17.27 -4.28
CA PHE A 325 12.99 15.95 -4.42
C PHE A 325 13.82 14.84 -3.75
N PRO A 326 13.24 13.67 -3.39
CA PRO A 326 13.98 12.50 -2.92
C PRO A 326 14.93 11.94 -3.98
N SER A 327 16.21 11.76 -3.67
CA SER A 327 17.24 11.41 -4.68
C SER A 327 16.95 10.13 -5.47
N HIS A 328 16.20 9.18 -4.92
CA HIS A 328 15.81 7.95 -5.64
C HIS A 328 14.83 8.19 -6.81
N LEU A 329 14.16 9.35 -6.86
CA LEU A 329 13.29 9.75 -7.97
C LEU A 329 14.04 10.47 -9.11
N GLU A 330 15.36 10.61 -9.05
CA GLU A 330 16.17 11.37 -10.01
C GLU A 330 15.90 10.99 -11.47
N SER A 331 15.88 9.70 -11.80
CA SER A 331 15.58 9.23 -13.15
C SER A 331 14.18 9.62 -13.63
N ALA A 332 13.18 9.59 -12.74
CA ALA A 332 11.81 9.98 -13.05
C ALA A 332 11.68 11.50 -13.21
N MET A 333 12.28 12.26 -12.30
CA MET A 333 12.34 13.73 -12.33
C MET A 333 13.01 14.24 -13.62
N LEU A 334 14.15 13.67 -14.00
CA LEU A 334 14.86 14.05 -15.23
C LEU A 334 14.12 13.61 -16.50
N ALA A 335 13.37 12.50 -16.46
CA ALA A 335 12.51 12.09 -17.57
C ALA A 335 11.32 13.04 -17.74
N ALA A 336 10.59 13.35 -16.66
CA ALA A 336 9.48 14.29 -16.65
C ALA A 336 9.92 15.70 -17.08
N MET A 337 11.08 16.17 -16.58
CA MET A 337 11.71 17.41 -17.02
C MET A 337 11.88 17.44 -18.54
N ARG A 338 12.62 16.46 -19.12
CA ARG A 338 12.90 16.42 -20.57
C ARG A 338 11.63 16.30 -21.41
N GLN A 339 10.61 15.57 -20.93
CA GLN A 339 9.35 15.40 -21.65
C GLN A 339 8.49 16.66 -21.66
N ALA A 340 8.53 17.46 -20.58
CA ALA A 340 7.73 18.68 -20.45
C ALA A 340 8.47 19.97 -20.86
N HIS A 341 9.77 19.90 -21.12
CA HIS A 341 10.56 21.06 -21.55
C HIS A 341 10.29 21.41 -23.02
N PRO A 342 10.21 22.71 -23.39
CA PRO A 342 10.05 23.11 -24.79
C PRO A 342 11.32 22.92 -25.64
N TYR A 343 12.50 22.76 -25.04
CA TYR A 343 13.76 22.61 -25.78
C TYR A 343 14.17 21.14 -25.96
N GLU A 344 14.76 20.84 -27.11
CA GLU A 344 15.40 19.56 -27.43
C GLU A 344 16.54 19.23 -26.45
N GLU A 345 17.46 20.18 -26.24
CA GLU A 345 18.53 20.10 -25.26
C GLU A 345 18.20 20.97 -24.04
N VAL A 346 18.02 20.35 -22.89
CA VAL A 346 17.60 21.03 -21.65
C VAL A 346 18.81 21.37 -20.80
N ALA A 347 19.00 22.65 -20.49
CA ALA A 347 20.00 23.09 -19.51
C ALA A 347 19.46 22.90 -18.07
N TYR A 348 20.16 22.11 -17.27
CA TYR A 348 19.83 21.88 -15.86
C TYR A 348 21.08 21.59 -15.02
N ASP A 349 21.00 21.94 -13.73
CA ASP A 349 21.93 21.50 -12.70
C ASP A 349 21.24 20.50 -11.77
N LEU A 350 22.02 19.58 -11.21
CA LEU A 350 21.56 18.66 -10.17
C LEU A 350 22.50 18.74 -8.96
N TYR A 351 21.95 19.13 -7.81
CA TYR A 351 22.70 19.26 -6.56
C TYR A 351 22.29 18.18 -5.56
N ALA A 352 23.22 17.32 -5.17
CA ALA A 352 23.05 16.43 -4.02
C ALA A 352 23.09 17.25 -2.72
N LEU A 353 22.14 17.01 -1.80
CA LEU A 353 22.02 17.77 -0.56
C LEU A 353 22.35 16.94 0.69
N ASN A 354 23.13 17.54 1.59
CA ASN A 354 23.38 17.00 2.92
C ASN A 354 22.23 17.26 3.92
N ASN A 355 21.16 17.94 3.48
CA ASN A 355 19.99 18.24 4.30
C ASN A 355 19.40 16.95 4.91
N PRO A 356 19.16 16.90 6.24
CA PRO A 356 18.53 15.74 6.86
C PRO A 356 17.06 15.66 6.46
N ASN A 357 16.65 14.51 5.92
CA ASN A 357 15.25 14.26 5.57
C ASN A 357 14.43 14.03 6.85
N GLN A 358 13.48 14.92 7.14
CA GLN A 358 12.71 14.87 8.38
C GLN A 358 11.65 13.76 8.42
N THR A 359 11.35 13.14 7.29
CA THR A 359 10.41 12.00 7.18
C THR A 359 11.11 10.66 7.03
N VAL A 360 12.46 10.63 6.98
CA VAL A 360 13.24 9.39 6.79
C VAL A 360 14.44 9.32 7.72
N GLY A 361 14.50 8.29 8.56
CA GLY A 361 15.62 7.96 9.44
C GLY A 361 15.19 7.09 10.62
N SER A 362 16.17 6.63 11.39
CA SER A 362 15.96 5.51 12.31
C SER A 362 15.39 5.94 13.66
N GLY A 363 14.47 5.13 14.19
CA GLY A 363 13.80 5.36 15.48
C GLY A 363 12.85 6.56 15.48
N ALA A 364 12.07 6.69 16.54
CA ALA A 364 11.20 7.85 16.77
C ALA A 364 11.36 8.39 18.19
N VAL A 365 10.98 9.64 18.41
CA VAL A 365 10.94 10.28 19.73
C VAL A 365 9.73 11.20 19.85
N GLY A 366 9.03 11.09 20.98
CA GLY A 366 7.86 11.89 21.31
C GLY A 366 7.70 12.09 22.82
N ASP A 367 6.66 12.82 23.20
CA ASP A 367 6.35 13.13 24.59
C ASP A 367 5.03 12.44 25.00
N LEU A 368 5.00 11.82 26.18
CA LEU A 368 3.76 11.30 26.79
C LEU A 368 2.77 12.45 27.05
N PRO A 369 1.44 12.23 26.92
CA PRO A 369 0.42 13.24 27.19
C PRO A 369 0.46 13.76 28.64
N ALA A 370 0.81 12.89 29.59
CA ALA A 370 1.04 13.22 30.98
C ALA A 370 2.31 12.48 31.48
N PRO A 371 3.17 13.10 32.31
CA PRO A 371 4.35 12.42 32.84
C PRO A 371 3.98 11.29 33.81
N MET A 372 4.68 10.16 33.74
CA MET A 372 4.46 8.97 34.58
C MET A 372 5.66 8.70 35.47
N TYR A 373 5.44 8.20 36.69
CA TYR A 373 6.56 7.75 37.54
C TYR A 373 7.01 6.33 37.18
N ALA A 374 8.26 5.98 37.52
CA ALA A 374 8.93 4.73 37.16
C ALA A 374 8.07 3.44 37.19
N ARG A 375 7.35 3.15 38.28
CA ARG A 375 6.51 1.93 38.42
C ARG A 375 5.17 2.00 37.67
N GLU A 376 4.71 3.20 37.33
CA GLU A 376 3.53 3.43 36.51
C GLU A 376 3.90 3.26 35.03
N TRP A 377 4.98 3.90 34.60
CA TRP A 377 5.58 3.73 33.28
C TRP A 377 5.79 2.26 32.91
N LEU A 378 6.44 1.47 33.77
CA LEU A 378 6.71 0.06 33.46
C LEU A 378 5.42 -0.78 33.32
N ARG A 379 4.34 -0.44 34.05
CA ARG A 379 3.04 -1.09 33.86
C ARG A 379 2.35 -0.63 32.57
N TYR A 380 2.45 0.66 32.25
CA TYR A 380 1.92 1.24 31.02
C TYR A 380 2.60 0.62 29.78
N LEU A 381 3.93 0.64 29.73
CA LEU A 381 4.73 0.02 28.67
C LEU A 381 4.41 -1.47 28.52
N LYS A 382 4.35 -2.22 29.64
CA LYS A 382 3.98 -3.63 29.64
C LYS A 382 2.58 -3.87 29.06
N HIS A 383 1.61 -3.02 29.37
CA HIS A 383 0.24 -3.15 28.87
C HIS A 383 0.11 -2.75 27.38
N GLN A 384 0.69 -1.63 26.94
CA GLN A 384 0.50 -1.14 25.57
C GLN A 384 1.20 -1.99 24.50
N MET A 385 2.29 -2.65 24.88
CA MET A 385 3.10 -3.50 23.99
C MET A 385 2.91 -5.01 24.27
N ASP A 386 1.90 -5.38 25.08
CA ASP A 386 1.58 -6.78 25.47
C ASP A 386 2.80 -7.60 25.97
N LEU A 387 3.61 -6.99 26.84
CA LEU A 387 4.94 -7.52 27.17
C LEU A 387 4.89 -8.61 28.24
N PRO A 388 5.56 -9.76 28.03
CA PRO A 388 5.66 -10.78 29.06
C PRO A 388 6.63 -10.34 30.17
N LEU A 389 7.72 -9.63 29.85
CA LEU A 389 8.63 -8.98 30.81
C LEU A 389 9.23 -7.68 30.23
N ILE A 390 9.95 -6.91 31.05
CA ILE A 390 10.78 -5.78 30.62
C ILE A 390 12.15 -5.91 31.29
N ARG A 391 13.24 -5.84 30.51
CA ARG A 391 14.61 -5.69 31.03
C ARG A 391 14.95 -4.20 30.99
N HIS A 392 15.46 -3.62 32.08
CA HIS A 392 15.75 -2.18 32.10
C HIS A 392 16.97 -1.81 32.95
N THR A 393 17.60 -0.67 32.65
CA THR A 393 18.59 -0.04 33.54
C THR A 393 17.93 0.67 34.72
N ALA A 394 18.70 1.37 35.57
CA ALA A 394 18.15 2.20 36.63
C ALA A 394 17.08 3.16 36.08
N LEU A 395 15.93 3.21 36.76
CA LEU A 395 14.80 4.10 36.45
C LEU A 395 15.11 5.52 36.94
N PRO A 396 14.56 6.58 36.33
CA PRO A 396 14.85 7.94 36.74
C PRO A 396 14.08 8.32 38.02
N ASP A 397 14.69 9.13 38.88
CA ASP A 397 14.05 9.72 40.07
C ASP A 397 13.00 10.80 39.72
N LYS A 398 13.00 11.27 38.47
CA LYS A 398 12.04 12.23 37.90
C LYS A 398 10.92 11.52 37.12
N PRO A 399 9.74 12.16 36.96
CA PRO A 399 8.72 11.67 36.03
C PRO A 399 9.27 11.51 34.61
N ILE A 400 8.90 10.40 33.97
CA ILE A 400 9.17 10.10 32.57
C ILE A 400 8.16 10.85 31.72
N ARG A 401 8.66 11.65 30.76
CA ARG A 401 7.84 12.37 29.80
C ARG A 401 8.28 12.10 28.37
N ARG A 402 9.58 12.20 28.07
CA ARG A 402 10.09 12.01 26.71
C ARG A 402 10.54 10.56 26.50
N VAL A 403 9.97 9.93 25.48
CA VAL A 403 10.20 8.53 25.14
C VAL A 403 10.83 8.48 23.76
N ALA A 404 12.03 7.90 23.68
CA ALA A 404 12.62 7.46 22.42
C ALA A 404 12.24 5.98 22.20
N VAL A 405 12.00 5.59 20.94
CA VAL A 405 11.65 4.23 20.55
C VAL A 405 12.48 3.78 19.35
N CYS A 406 12.85 2.50 19.32
CA CYS A 406 13.36 1.82 18.13
C CYS A 406 12.91 0.36 18.16
N GLY A 407 12.17 -0.08 17.14
CA GLY A 407 11.92 -1.51 16.91
C GLY A 407 13.24 -2.30 16.85
N GLY A 408 13.20 -3.54 17.32
CA GLY A 408 14.31 -4.48 17.18
C GLY A 408 15.60 -4.00 17.83
N ALA A 409 16.72 -4.24 17.17
CA ALA A 409 18.07 -4.01 17.70
C ALA A 409 18.54 -2.54 17.65
N GLY A 410 17.83 -1.64 18.34
CA GLY A 410 18.06 -0.19 18.31
C GLY A 410 19.26 0.34 19.11
N GLY A 411 20.15 -0.51 19.63
CA GLY A 411 21.27 -0.09 20.50
C GLY A 411 22.14 1.04 19.94
N PHE A 412 22.32 1.08 18.61
CA PHE A 412 23.06 2.14 17.91
C PHE A 412 22.49 3.55 18.07
N LEU A 413 21.22 3.69 18.45
CA LEU A 413 20.52 4.97 18.64
C LEU A 413 20.60 5.54 20.06
N LEU A 414 21.26 4.86 21.00
CA LEU A 414 21.34 5.31 22.39
C LEU A 414 21.83 6.77 22.54
N ASN A 415 22.90 7.13 21.82
CA ASN A 415 23.43 8.50 21.83
C ASN A 415 22.50 9.51 21.12
N ASN A 416 21.59 9.08 20.25
CA ASN A 416 20.55 9.93 19.68
C ASN A 416 19.42 10.15 20.70
N ALA A 417 18.99 9.09 21.40
CA ALA A 417 17.99 9.19 22.46
C ALA A 417 18.44 10.14 23.59
N VAL A 418 19.69 10.02 24.04
CA VAL A 418 20.30 10.94 25.01
C VAL A 418 20.31 12.38 24.48
N ARG A 419 20.74 12.62 23.23
CA ARG A 419 20.76 13.96 22.62
C ARG A 419 19.37 14.57 22.41
N ALA A 420 18.35 13.74 22.19
CA ALA A 420 16.95 14.18 22.12
C ALA A 420 16.36 14.54 23.50
N GLY A 421 17.10 14.28 24.60
CA GLY A 421 16.65 14.48 25.96
C GLY A 421 15.54 13.50 26.37
N ALA A 422 15.57 12.26 25.85
CA ALA A 422 14.65 11.22 26.27
C ALA A 422 14.96 10.75 27.69
N ASP A 423 13.90 10.55 28.49
CA ASP A 423 14.00 9.99 29.84
C ASP A 423 14.18 8.47 29.78
N VAL A 424 13.57 7.84 28.77
CA VAL A 424 13.62 6.41 28.50
C VAL A 424 13.85 6.14 27.01
N PHE A 425 14.54 5.04 26.69
CA PHE A 425 14.69 4.50 25.35
C PHE A 425 14.14 3.07 25.30
N VAL A 426 13.04 2.87 24.56
CA VAL A 426 12.36 1.58 24.39
C VAL A 426 12.86 0.90 23.12
N THR A 427 13.41 -0.30 23.23
CA THR A 427 13.98 -1.06 22.10
C THR A 427 14.21 -2.52 22.49
N ALA A 428 15.05 -3.28 21.78
CA ALA A 428 15.36 -4.68 22.08
C ALA A 428 16.83 -5.06 21.86
N ASP A 429 17.15 -6.34 22.06
CA ASP A 429 18.42 -7.02 21.78
C ASP A 429 19.67 -6.48 22.49
N TYR A 430 19.49 -5.82 23.63
CA TYR A 430 20.63 -5.39 24.43
C TYR A 430 21.36 -6.59 25.09
N LYS A 431 22.67 -6.65 24.87
CA LYS A 431 23.58 -7.55 25.57
C LYS A 431 23.97 -6.97 26.93
N TYR A 432 24.41 -7.83 27.85
CA TYR A 432 24.72 -7.44 29.24
C TYR A 432 25.62 -6.19 29.36
N HIS A 433 26.69 -6.09 28.57
CA HIS A 433 27.60 -4.95 28.64
C HIS A 433 27.03 -3.66 28.03
N GLU A 434 26.10 -3.75 27.08
CA GLU A 434 25.50 -2.59 26.41
C GLU A 434 24.53 -1.84 27.36
N PHE A 435 24.01 -2.48 28.42
CA PHE A 435 23.23 -1.80 29.47
C PHE A 435 24.06 -0.78 30.26
N PHE A 436 25.39 -0.93 30.35
CA PHE A 436 26.23 0.04 31.06
C PHE A 436 26.32 1.37 30.30
N ASP A 437 26.15 1.37 28.98
CA ASP A 437 26.24 2.57 28.13
C ASP A 437 25.13 3.59 28.42
N ALA A 438 24.05 3.20 29.12
CA ALA A 438 23.09 4.14 29.69
C ALA A 438 23.78 5.19 30.59
N ASP A 439 24.76 4.77 31.39
CA ASP A 439 25.58 5.63 32.25
C ASP A 439 24.77 6.61 33.13
N ASN A 440 23.60 6.19 33.61
CA ASN A 440 22.61 7.02 34.33
C ASN A 440 22.10 8.26 33.57
N ARG A 441 22.39 8.39 32.26
CA ARG A 441 21.94 9.50 31.40
C ARG A 441 20.51 9.30 30.87
N ILE A 442 20.10 8.03 30.73
CA ILE A 442 18.80 7.60 30.20
C ILE A 442 18.49 6.19 30.72
N THR A 443 17.21 5.83 30.87
CA THR A 443 16.84 4.43 31.13
C THR A 443 16.63 3.67 29.82
N ILE A 444 17.35 2.57 29.61
CA ILE A 444 17.07 1.63 28.52
C ILE A 444 15.96 0.70 28.99
N CYS A 445 14.95 0.48 28.15
CA CYS A 445 13.91 -0.53 28.31
C CYS A 445 13.99 -1.50 27.13
N ASP A 446 14.63 -2.65 27.35
CA ASP A 446 14.66 -3.78 26.43
C ASP A 446 13.38 -4.61 26.62
N ILE A 447 12.53 -4.60 25.59
CA ILE A 447 11.17 -5.17 25.61
C ILE A 447 11.05 -6.49 24.83
N GLY A 448 12.13 -6.96 24.19
CA GLY A 448 12.11 -8.10 23.26
C GLY A 448 11.84 -7.68 21.81
N HIS A 449 12.56 -8.32 20.88
CA HIS A 449 12.59 -7.95 19.46
C HIS A 449 11.22 -8.22 18.82
N TYR A 450 10.74 -9.46 18.92
CA TYR A 450 9.44 -9.89 18.44
C TYR A 450 8.31 -9.01 18.99
N GLU A 451 8.31 -8.76 20.29
CA GLU A 451 7.30 -7.96 20.99
C GLU A 451 7.28 -6.50 20.50
N SER A 452 8.44 -5.94 20.12
CA SER A 452 8.52 -4.57 19.60
C SER A 452 7.94 -4.42 18.18
N GLU A 453 7.94 -5.49 17.37
CA GLU A 453 7.65 -5.44 15.92
C GLU A 453 6.49 -6.32 15.47
N VAL A 454 5.95 -7.21 16.30
CA VAL A 454 4.86 -8.13 15.94
C VAL A 454 3.64 -7.42 15.34
N HIS A 455 3.44 -6.14 15.67
CA HIS A 455 2.38 -5.28 15.16
C HIS A 455 2.64 -4.68 13.77
N THR A 456 3.85 -4.81 13.22
CA THR A 456 4.17 -4.39 11.84
C THR A 456 3.31 -5.11 10.81
N LYS A 457 2.87 -6.35 11.10
CA LYS A 457 1.90 -7.05 10.23
C LYS A 457 0.54 -6.36 10.18
N ASP A 458 0.08 -5.77 11.29
CA ASP A 458 -1.20 -5.06 11.38
C ASP A 458 -1.14 -3.76 10.54
N LEU A 459 -0.02 -3.03 10.62
CA LEU A 459 0.28 -1.87 9.77
C LEU A 459 0.23 -2.25 8.28
N LEU A 460 1.00 -3.26 7.88
CA LEU A 460 1.09 -3.70 6.49
C LEU A 460 -0.26 -4.18 5.95
N ALA A 461 -1.00 -5.01 6.70
CA ALA A 461 -2.33 -5.44 6.30
C ALA A 461 -3.31 -4.25 6.19
N GLY A 462 -3.22 -3.28 7.10
CA GLY A 462 -4.02 -2.05 7.06
C GLY A 462 -3.75 -1.18 5.83
N HIS A 463 -2.52 -1.16 5.31
CA HIS A 463 -2.21 -0.51 4.02
C HIS A 463 -2.70 -1.34 2.84
N LEU A 464 -2.40 -2.64 2.81
CA LEU A 464 -2.74 -3.52 1.69
C LEU A 464 -4.26 -3.64 1.50
N ALA A 465 -5.03 -3.84 2.57
CA ALA A 465 -6.49 -3.95 2.49
C ALA A 465 -7.20 -2.63 2.08
N LYS A 466 -6.56 -1.47 2.28
CA LYS A 466 -7.06 -0.18 1.77
C LYS A 466 -6.79 0.00 0.28
N LYS A 467 -5.70 -0.59 -0.24
CA LYS A 467 -5.26 -0.43 -1.63
C LYS A 467 -5.81 -1.51 -2.57
N PHE A 468 -5.88 -2.75 -2.10
CA PHE A 468 -6.25 -3.92 -2.88
C PHE A 468 -7.49 -4.58 -2.27
N THR A 469 -8.55 -4.67 -3.07
CA THR A 469 -9.85 -5.25 -2.70
C THR A 469 -10.16 -6.55 -3.46
N THR A 470 -9.21 -7.03 -4.25
CA THR A 470 -9.40 -8.05 -5.29
C THR A 470 -8.81 -9.42 -4.92
N PHE A 471 -7.98 -9.48 -3.88
CA PHE A 471 -7.42 -10.68 -3.29
C PHE A 471 -7.51 -10.62 -1.75
N ALA A 472 -7.40 -11.77 -1.08
CA ALA A 472 -7.41 -11.81 0.38
C ALA A 472 -6.07 -11.31 0.95
N VAL A 473 -6.13 -10.38 1.91
CA VAL A 473 -5.01 -9.99 2.77
C VAL A 473 -5.20 -10.67 4.12
N ILE A 474 -4.32 -11.60 4.45
CA ILE A 474 -4.43 -12.46 5.65
C ILE A 474 -3.27 -12.16 6.60
N LEU A 475 -3.56 -12.01 7.88
CA LEU A 475 -2.55 -11.92 8.93
C LEU A 475 -2.10 -13.32 9.34
N SER A 476 -0.79 -13.57 9.31
CA SER A 476 -0.21 -14.83 9.77
C SER A 476 -0.50 -15.06 11.26
N GLN A 477 -0.99 -16.26 11.55
CA GLN A 477 -1.24 -16.83 12.87
C GLN A 477 -0.01 -17.59 13.40
N THR A 478 0.94 -17.93 12.53
CA THR A 478 2.20 -18.57 12.92
C THR A 478 2.99 -17.66 13.87
N VAL A 479 3.19 -18.10 15.11
CA VAL A 479 4.05 -17.41 16.08
C VAL A 479 5.51 -17.67 15.71
N THR A 480 6.20 -16.63 15.26
CA THR A 480 7.60 -16.73 14.81
C THR A 480 8.63 -16.40 15.89
N ASN A 481 8.20 -16.05 17.12
CA ASN A 481 9.10 -15.74 18.24
C ASN A 481 9.95 -16.98 18.65
N PRO A 482 11.28 -16.95 18.46
CA PRO A 482 12.15 -18.05 18.88
C PRO A 482 12.49 -18.00 20.38
N VAL A 483 12.21 -16.87 21.05
CA VAL A 483 12.48 -16.67 22.48
C VAL A 483 11.30 -17.17 23.29
N GLN A 484 11.59 -17.91 24.37
CA GLN A 484 10.58 -18.45 25.27
C GLN A 484 10.92 -18.04 26.70
N TYR A 485 9.93 -17.53 27.43
CA TYR A 485 10.08 -17.05 28.80
C TYR A 485 9.46 -18.04 29.79
N PHE A 486 10.15 -18.26 30.91
CA PHE A 486 9.66 -19.11 31.99
C PHE A 486 9.17 -18.24 33.15
N PHE A 487 7.87 -18.33 33.45
CA PHE A 487 7.22 -17.65 34.57
C PHE A 487 6.82 -18.67 35.64
N GLN A 488 6.93 -18.27 36.92
CA GLN A 488 6.43 -19.00 38.09
C GLN A 488 5.36 -18.18 38.79
#